data_AF-A0A914HMA2-F1
#
_entry.id   AF-A0A914HMA2-F1
#
_cell.length_a   1.000
_cell.length_b   1.000
_cell.length_c   1.000
_cell.angle_alpha   90.00
_cell.angle_beta   90.00
_cell.angle_gamma   90.00
#
_symmetry.space_group_name_H-M   'P 1'
#
loop_
_entity.id
_entity.type
_entity.pdbx_description
1 polymer ?
#
loop_
_entity_poly.entity_id
_entity_poly.type
_entity_poly.pdbx_seq_one_letter_code
_entity_poly.pdbx_strand_id
1 'polypeptide(L)'
;MFSKWTRWASLVVSIGVLLCVIAHSRPRQKFMQRKRRSIIGVDQQPNKELPTFTNYPNYLYYDGERECEALCAAQFARDFEEEFGLSYLTQFFDFPIDPLLSSSPSALPRFCRLVHDRQCCLQHECLAQHIAHSPQGHICLKHREDFERAMHCLNATNAHFHFHAACSKAAKRSIDIDRELAETRGFSGQETENYHQQDLRCRFQACTMHARMQLIEMHCAPGEEADDTHATVSRYYTDDLELDLDEYSELLNATRHFPRFCTAFLAYQKKAVLTIGNEYARVYNKALSIFEEEVDKKKQTMTTI
;
A
#
# COMPACT_ATOMS: atom_id res chain seq x y z
N MET A 1 15.80 -37.58 -16.63
CA MET A 1 16.70 -36.48 -16.19
C MET A 1 15.96 -35.45 -15.30
N PHE A 2 14.99 -35.87 -14.46
CA PHE A 2 14.02 -34.96 -13.80
C PHE A 2 14.13 -34.87 -12.26
N SER A 3 15.31 -35.13 -11.68
CA SER A 3 15.48 -35.25 -10.22
C SER A 3 16.05 -34.01 -9.50
N LYS A 4 16.38 -32.92 -10.22
CA LYS A 4 17.03 -31.73 -9.63
C LYS A 4 16.10 -30.56 -9.31
N TRP A 5 14.98 -30.40 -10.02
CA TRP A 5 14.08 -29.26 -9.85
C TRP A 5 13.17 -29.34 -8.61
N THR A 6 12.71 -30.54 -8.23
CA THR A 6 11.89 -30.74 -7.03
C THR A 6 12.62 -30.42 -5.72
N ARG A 7 13.95 -30.55 -5.67
CA ARG A 7 14.75 -30.24 -4.47
C ARG A 7 14.80 -28.75 -4.14
N TRP A 8 14.71 -27.85 -5.12
CA TRP A 8 14.69 -26.41 -4.87
C TRP A 8 13.35 -25.93 -4.30
N ALA A 9 12.23 -26.43 -4.85
CA ALA A 9 10.90 -26.16 -4.32
C ALA A 9 10.75 -26.61 -2.86
N SER A 10 11.23 -27.82 -2.52
CA SER A 10 11.26 -28.27 -1.12
C SER A 10 12.18 -27.45 -0.23
N LEU A 11 13.26 -26.87 -0.75
CA LEU A 11 14.17 -26.03 0.04
C LEU A 11 13.54 -24.70 0.42
N VAL A 12 12.87 -24.03 -0.52
CA VAL A 12 12.17 -22.75 -0.29
C VAL A 12 11.03 -22.93 0.72
N VAL A 13 10.24 -24.00 0.58
CA VAL A 13 9.21 -24.37 1.57
C VAL A 13 9.83 -24.67 2.94
N SER A 14 10.97 -25.37 2.98
CA SER A 14 11.66 -25.67 4.25
C SER A 14 12.22 -24.43 4.94
N ILE A 15 12.69 -23.43 4.20
CA ILE A 15 13.17 -22.15 4.74
C ILE A 15 12.00 -21.31 5.28
N GLY A 16 10.86 -21.26 4.57
CA GLY A 16 9.64 -20.63 5.08
C GLY A 16 9.14 -21.27 6.38
N VAL A 17 9.12 -22.61 6.44
CA VAL A 17 8.79 -23.35 7.67
C VAL A 17 9.80 -23.04 8.80
N LEU A 18 11.10 -22.97 8.50
CA LEU A 18 12.11 -22.66 9.52
C LEU A 18 11.92 -21.26 10.13
N LEU A 19 11.55 -20.26 9.31
CA LEU A 19 11.29 -18.90 9.78
C LEU A 19 10.03 -18.81 10.65
N CYS A 20 8.91 -19.41 10.24
CA CYS A 20 7.70 -19.45 11.08
C CYS A 20 7.93 -20.18 12.42
N VAL A 21 8.78 -21.23 12.44
CA VAL A 21 9.14 -21.97 13.67
C VAL A 21 10.00 -21.13 14.62
N ILE A 22 10.90 -20.28 14.12
CA ILE A 22 11.71 -19.38 14.95
C ILE A 22 10.85 -18.26 15.56
N ALA A 23 9.85 -17.74 14.83
CA ALA A 23 8.90 -16.77 15.38
C ALA A 23 8.08 -17.32 16.58
N HIS A 24 7.88 -18.64 16.64
CA HIS A 24 7.16 -19.30 17.73
C HIS A 24 7.93 -19.39 19.07
N SER A 25 9.21 -18.94 19.14
CA SER A 25 9.98 -18.99 20.39
C SER A 25 9.85 -17.75 21.30
N ARG A 26 9.10 -16.71 20.90
CA ARG A 26 8.76 -15.58 21.79
C ARG A 26 7.57 -15.97 22.70
N PRO A 27 7.63 -15.75 24.04
CA PRO A 27 6.59 -16.20 24.97
C PRO A 27 5.30 -15.37 24.82
N ARG A 28 4.31 -15.93 24.13
CA ARG A 28 2.98 -15.33 23.92
C ARG A 28 2.24 -15.14 25.25
N GLN A 29 1.91 -13.90 25.61
CA GLN A 29 1.10 -13.63 26.80
C GLN A 29 -0.36 -14.05 26.60
N LYS A 30 -0.84 -14.94 27.47
CA LYS A 30 -2.23 -15.39 27.53
C LYS A 30 -3.15 -14.28 28.07
N PHE A 31 -3.67 -13.44 27.18
CA PHE A 31 -4.79 -12.55 27.51
C PHE A 31 -6.11 -13.12 26.97
N MET A 32 -7.23 -12.89 27.69
CA MET A 32 -8.59 -13.40 27.42
C MET A 32 -9.00 -14.80 27.95
N GLN A 33 -8.66 -15.14 29.21
CA GLN A 33 -9.48 -16.10 30.01
C GLN A 33 -9.95 -15.57 31.38
N ARG A 34 -9.73 -14.29 31.70
CA ARG A 34 -10.18 -13.67 32.97
C ARG A 34 -10.79 -12.28 32.76
N LYS A 35 -12.05 -12.22 32.32
CA LYS A 35 -12.97 -11.10 32.65
C LYS A 35 -14.46 -11.43 32.43
N ARG A 36 -14.92 -12.58 32.93
CA ARG A 36 -16.34 -12.79 33.30
C ARG A 36 -16.46 -12.88 34.82
N ARG A 37 -16.60 -11.72 35.49
CA ARG A 37 -17.29 -11.56 36.79
C ARG A 37 -17.48 -10.06 37.11
N SER A 38 -18.72 -9.76 37.52
CA SER A 38 -19.30 -8.46 37.89
C SER A 38 -18.50 -7.64 38.90
N ILE A 39 -18.66 -6.30 38.87
CA ILE A 39 -19.16 -5.48 40.00
C ILE A 39 -19.65 -4.11 39.48
N ILE A 40 -20.64 -3.54 40.19
CA ILE A 40 -21.34 -2.28 39.93
C ILE A 40 -20.67 -1.13 40.70
N GLY A 41 -20.64 0.10 40.14
CA GLY A 41 -20.50 1.34 40.93
C GLY A 41 -19.68 2.49 40.31
N VAL A 42 -20.39 3.51 39.78
CA VAL A 42 -20.24 4.98 40.06
C VAL A 42 -18.79 5.51 40.27
N ASP A 43 -18.23 6.44 39.47
CA ASP A 43 -18.72 7.83 39.27
C ASP A 43 -18.10 8.57 38.04
N GLN A 44 -18.52 9.82 37.79
CA GLN A 44 -18.10 10.71 36.67
C GLN A 44 -16.75 11.47 36.92
N GLN A 45 -16.10 12.27 36.04
CA GLN A 45 -16.25 12.87 34.68
C GLN A 45 -14.82 13.34 34.20
N PRO A 46 -14.54 14.14 33.14
CA PRO A 46 -15.17 14.36 31.81
C PRO A 46 -14.21 14.24 30.58
N ASN A 47 -14.79 14.25 29.37
CA ASN A 47 -14.24 14.67 28.06
C ASN A 47 -12.75 14.47 27.70
N LYS A 48 -12.50 13.48 26.83
CA LYS A 48 -11.83 13.71 25.53
C LYS A 48 -12.53 12.85 24.47
N GLU A 49 -13.12 13.49 23.46
CA GLU A 49 -13.76 12.79 22.35
C GLU A 49 -12.68 12.09 21.51
N LEU A 50 -12.78 10.75 21.39
CA LEU A 50 -12.08 10.01 20.34
C LEU A 50 -12.82 10.25 19.01
N PRO A 51 -12.13 10.45 17.89
CA PRO A 51 -12.78 10.50 16.59
C PRO A 51 -13.43 9.15 16.28
N THR A 52 -14.75 9.13 16.21
CA THR A 52 -15.55 7.95 15.86
C THR A 52 -15.40 7.61 14.38
N PHE A 53 -14.51 6.67 14.06
CA PHE A 53 -14.52 5.97 12.79
C PHE A 53 -15.69 4.98 12.74
N THR A 54 -16.89 5.48 12.42
CA THR A 54 -18.09 4.67 12.20
C THR A 54 -18.41 4.58 10.71
N ASN A 55 -17.88 3.55 10.04
CA ASN A 55 -18.53 2.87 8.92
C ASN A 55 -17.71 1.65 8.47
N TYR A 56 -18.00 0.49 9.06
CA TYR A 56 -17.84 -0.82 8.39
C TYR A 56 -19.19 -1.54 8.52
N PRO A 57 -19.70 -2.18 7.44
CA PRO A 57 -21.04 -2.76 7.46
C PRO A 57 -21.08 -4.03 8.33
N ASN A 58 -22.07 -4.10 9.23
CA ASN A 58 -22.37 -5.29 10.02
C ASN A 58 -22.75 -6.47 9.13
N TYR A 59 -21.96 -7.54 9.14
CA TYR A 59 -22.32 -8.84 8.58
C TYR A 59 -22.13 -9.93 9.64
N LEU A 60 -23.25 -10.40 10.19
CA LEU A 60 -23.32 -11.43 11.23
C LEU A 60 -23.26 -12.84 10.63
N TYR A 61 -22.05 -13.28 10.27
CA TYR A 61 -21.60 -14.68 10.10
C TYR A 61 -20.07 -14.62 9.89
N TYR A 62 -19.28 -15.54 10.46
CA TYR A 62 -17.78 -15.53 10.54
C TYR A 62 -17.10 -14.68 11.66
N ASP A 63 -17.59 -14.73 12.91
CA ASP A 63 -16.91 -14.01 14.01
C ASP A 63 -15.48 -14.52 14.30
N GLY A 64 -15.28 -15.85 14.42
CA GLY A 64 -14.01 -16.40 14.91
C GLY A 64 -12.79 -16.25 13.99
N GLU A 65 -12.99 -16.30 12.66
CA GLU A 65 -11.91 -16.11 11.67
C GLU A 65 -11.51 -14.64 11.60
N ARG A 66 -12.50 -13.73 11.50
CA ARG A 66 -12.27 -12.27 11.53
C ARG A 66 -11.66 -11.78 12.83
N GLU A 67 -12.05 -12.34 13.98
CA GLU A 67 -11.39 -12.07 15.27
C GLU A 67 -9.91 -12.48 15.23
N CYS A 68 -9.58 -13.63 14.63
CA CYS A 68 -8.19 -14.06 14.50
C CYS A 68 -7.37 -13.18 13.54
N GLU A 69 -7.92 -12.83 12.37
CA GLU A 69 -7.26 -11.91 11.43
C GLU A 69 -6.98 -10.54 12.08
N ALA A 70 -7.94 -10.01 12.83
CA ALA A 70 -7.79 -8.78 13.60
C ALA A 70 -6.71 -8.91 14.69
N LEU A 71 -6.58 -10.06 15.35
CA LEU A 71 -5.50 -10.33 16.31
C LEU A 71 -4.13 -10.37 15.63
N CYS A 72 -3.99 -11.02 14.47
CA CYS A 72 -2.76 -11.04 13.69
C CYS A 72 -2.38 -9.63 13.19
N ALA A 73 -3.34 -8.85 12.71
CA ALA A 73 -3.12 -7.45 12.30
C ALA A 73 -2.71 -6.55 13.48
N ALA A 74 -3.36 -6.72 14.64
CA ALA A 74 -3.02 -5.97 15.85
C ALA A 74 -1.66 -6.37 16.43
N GLN A 75 -1.23 -7.63 16.29
CA GLN A 75 0.11 -8.07 16.67
C GLN A 75 1.16 -7.44 15.76
N PHE A 76 0.99 -7.53 14.44
CA PHE A 76 1.85 -6.89 13.45
C PHE A 76 2.02 -5.39 13.70
N ALA A 77 0.93 -4.66 13.98
CA ALA A 77 0.99 -3.23 14.27
C ALA A 77 1.80 -2.89 15.53
N ARG A 78 1.73 -3.74 16.58
CA ARG A 78 2.54 -3.58 17.79
C ARG A 78 4.02 -3.88 17.55
N ASP A 79 4.33 -4.98 16.87
CA ASP A 79 5.72 -5.35 16.58
C ASP A 79 6.39 -4.33 15.65
N PHE A 80 5.63 -3.72 14.75
CA PHE A 80 6.08 -2.59 13.94
C PHE A 80 6.41 -1.37 14.81
N GLU A 81 5.54 -1.00 15.75
CA GLU A 81 5.77 0.12 16.67
C GLU A 81 6.98 -0.14 17.59
N GLU A 82 7.22 -1.39 18.01
CA GLU A 82 8.41 -1.79 18.77
C GLU A 82 9.71 -1.68 17.94
N GLU A 83 9.70 -2.12 16.69
CA GLU A 83 10.89 -2.15 15.82
C GLU A 83 11.25 -0.80 15.19
N PHE A 84 10.26 0.08 15.00
CA PHE A 84 10.43 1.34 14.26
C PHE A 84 10.11 2.60 15.08
N GLY A 85 9.50 2.48 16.27
CA GLY A 85 9.13 3.63 17.12
C GLY A 85 8.04 4.52 16.51
N LEU A 86 7.28 4.01 15.54
CA LEU A 86 6.23 4.71 14.80
C LEU A 86 4.97 3.85 14.76
N SER A 87 3.80 4.47 14.91
CA SER A 87 2.53 3.76 14.88
C SER A 87 2.17 3.32 13.45
N TYR A 88 2.11 2.01 13.20
CA TYR A 88 1.72 1.47 11.88
C TYR A 88 0.36 1.99 11.40
N LEU A 89 -0.58 2.23 12.32
CA LEU A 89 -1.96 2.61 12.00
C LEU A 89 -2.17 4.11 11.78
N THR A 90 -1.23 4.97 12.17
CA THR A 90 -1.44 6.44 12.20
C THR A 90 -0.25 7.29 11.74
N GLN A 91 0.93 6.70 11.59
CA GLN A 91 2.18 7.41 11.28
C GLN A 91 2.98 6.78 10.15
N PHE A 92 2.87 5.46 9.95
CA PHE A 92 3.39 4.80 8.77
C PHE A 92 2.43 4.98 7.60
N PHE A 93 2.99 5.20 6.42
CA PHE A 93 2.23 5.23 5.18
C PHE A 93 2.84 4.23 4.21
N ASP A 94 2.13 3.13 3.92
CA ASP A 94 2.53 2.21 2.85
C ASP A 94 2.76 2.98 1.53
N PHE A 95 2.00 4.06 1.34
CA PHE A 95 1.99 4.85 0.13
C PHE A 95 2.28 6.36 0.34
N PRO A 96 3.19 6.97 -0.46
CA PRO A 96 4.21 6.33 -1.30
C PRO A 96 5.27 5.64 -0.42
N ILE A 97 6.02 4.66 -0.96
CA ILE A 97 6.99 3.81 -0.24
C ILE A 97 7.69 4.60 0.88
N ASP A 98 7.37 4.28 2.14
CA ASP A 98 7.78 5.09 3.27
C ASP A 98 9.32 5.25 3.30
N PRO A 99 9.85 6.49 3.39
CA PRO A 99 11.28 6.74 3.55
C PRO A 99 11.92 5.95 4.70
N LEU A 100 11.15 5.57 5.72
CA LEU A 100 11.56 4.66 6.79
C LEU A 100 12.12 3.35 6.25
N LEU A 101 11.47 2.71 5.26
CA LEU A 101 11.90 1.43 4.70
C LEU A 101 13.26 1.52 4.02
N SER A 102 13.59 2.71 3.49
CA SER A 102 14.85 3.01 2.80
C SER A 102 15.83 3.88 3.59
N SER A 103 15.52 4.17 4.87
CA SER A 103 16.37 4.93 5.78
C SER A 103 17.68 4.23 6.14
N SER A 104 17.71 2.89 6.10
CA SER A 104 18.86 2.09 6.49
C SER A 104 18.84 0.69 5.87
N PRO A 105 20.01 0.03 5.69
CA PRO A 105 20.08 -1.33 5.13
C PRO A 105 19.31 -2.40 5.93
N SER A 106 19.00 -2.14 7.20
CA SER A 106 18.26 -3.06 8.07
C SER A 106 16.75 -2.75 8.17
N ALA A 107 16.26 -1.65 7.61
CA ALA A 107 14.85 -1.28 7.72
C ALA A 107 13.95 -2.24 6.89
N LEU A 108 14.19 -2.37 5.58
CA LEU A 108 13.46 -3.30 4.73
C LEU A 108 13.52 -4.76 5.23
N PRO A 109 14.68 -5.36 5.58
CA PRO A 109 14.72 -6.72 6.14
C PRO A 109 13.91 -6.88 7.45
N ARG A 110 13.92 -5.89 8.35
CA ARG A 110 13.14 -5.94 9.59
C ARG A 110 11.64 -5.84 9.30
N PHE A 111 11.22 -4.94 8.42
CA PHE A 111 9.83 -4.81 7.97
C PHE A 111 9.35 -6.11 7.33
N CYS A 112 10.11 -6.69 6.40
CA CYS A 112 9.72 -7.91 5.72
C CYS A 112 9.65 -9.13 6.63
N ARG A 113 10.48 -9.21 7.69
CA ARG A 113 10.30 -10.21 8.74
C ARG A 113 8.93 -10.07 9.42
N LEU A 114 8.51 -8.86 9.80
CA LEU A 114 7.18 -8.64 10.38
C LEU A 114 6.04 -9.04 9.41
N VAL A 115 6.20 -8.76 8.11
CA VAL A 115 5.22 -9.18 7.09
C VAL A 115 5.16 -10.71 6.99
N HIS A 116 6.30 -11.40 7.02
CA HIS A 116 6.35 -12.87 7.09
C HIS A 116 5.70 -13.40 8.38
N ASP A 117 5.98 -12.80 9.54
CA ASP A 117 5.40 -13.22 10.82
C ASP A 117 3.86 -13.07 10.83
N ARG A 118 3.34 -11.97 10.26
CA ARG A 118 1.89 -11.79 10.02
C ARG A 118 1.34 -12.85 9.06
N GLN A 119 2.04 -13.17 7.98
CA GLN A 119 1.63 -14.21 7.03
C GLN A 119 1.57 -15.58 7.73
N CYS A 120 2.58 -15.94 8.53
CA CYS A 120 2.59 -17.17 9.34
C CYS A 120 1.39 -17.20 10.30
N CYS A 121 1.06 -16.09 10.97
CA CYS A 121 -0.08 -15.98 11.87
C CYS A 121 -1.42 -16.27 11.16
N LEU A 122 -1.66 -15.62 10.01
CA LEU A 122 -2.87 -15.84 9.21
C LEU A 122 -2.99 -17.29 8.71
N GLN A 123 -1.90 -17.88 8.21
CA GLN A 123 -1.90 -19.25 7.68
C GLN A 123 -2.02 -20.34 8.74
N HIS A 124 -1.33 -20.19 9.87
CA HIS A 124 -1.21 -21.27 10.88
C HIS A 124 -2.14 -21.10 12.09
N GLU A 125 -2.51 -19.87 12.46
CA GLU A 125 -3.36 -19.61 13.63
C GLU A 125 -4.81 -19.36 13.22
N CYS A 126 -5.03 -18.61 12.14
CA CYS A 126 -6.38 -18.35 11.62
C CYS A 126 -6.85 -19.38 10.58
N LEU A 127 -5.95 -20.23 10.08
CA LEU A 127 -6.22 -21.22 9.01
C LEU A 127 -6.77 -20.57 7.73
N ALA A 128 -6.44 -19.30 7.48
CA ALA A 128 -6.96 -18.52 6.37
C ALA A 128 -6.59 -19.18 5.03
N GLN A 129 -7.60 -19.70 4.34
CA GLN A 129 -7.41 -20.44 3.08
C GLN A 129 -7.02 -19.52 1.92
N HIS A 130 -7.46 -18.27 1.98
CA HIS A 130 -7.07 -17.20 1.08
C HIS A 130 -6.61 -16.01 1.92
N ILE A 131 -5.39 -15.55 1.71
CA ILE A 131 -4.90 -14.32 2.35
C ILE A 131 -4.91 -13.23 1.30
N ALA A 132 -5.72 -12.20 1.55
CA ALA A 132 -5.81 -11.02 0.71
C ALA A 132 -4.41 -10.47 0.41
N HIS A 133 -4.17 -10.14 -0.85
CA HIS A 133 -2.98 -9.42 -1.23
C HIS A 133 -2.96 -8.04 -0.56
N SER A 134 -1.76 -7.50 -0.37
CA SER A 134 -1.58 -6.22 0.32
C SER A 134 -0.25 -5.56 -0.07
N PRO A 135 -0.12 -4.23 0.02
CA PRO A 135 1.08 -3.51 -0.42
C PRO A 135 2.37 -4.04 0.23
N GLN A 136 2.34 -4.26 1.55
CA GLN A 136 3.43 -4.88 2.30
C GLN A 136 3.75 -6.32 1.84
N GLY A 137 2.73 -7.07 1.40
CA GLY A 137 2.90 -8.39 0.80
C GLY A 137 3.59 -8.35 -0.56
N HIS A 138 3.31 -7.33 -1.39
CA HIS A 138 4.00 -7.12 -2.66
C HIS A 138 5.48 -6.79 -2.45
N ILE A 139 5.78 -5.85 -1.55
CA ILE A 139 7.16 -5.49 -1.20
C ILE A 139 7.93 -6.72 -0.69
N CYS A 140 7.38 -7.47 0.26
CA CYS A 140 8.16 -8.42 1.05
C CYS A 140 8.01 -9.90 0.66
N LEU A 141 6.89 -10.31 0.07
CA LEU A 141 6.62 -11.69 -0.31
C LEU A 141 6.79 -11.93 -1.83
N LYS A 142 6.54 -10.91 -2.67
CA LYS A 142 6.64 -11.01 -4.14
C LYS A 142 7.92 -10.41 -4.71
N HIS A 143 8.32 -9.21 -4.28
CA HIS A 143 9.36 -8.40 -4.95
C HIS A 143 10.53 -7.96 -4.05
N ARG A 144 10.79 -8.68 -2.96
CA ARG A 144 11.81 -8.31 -1.97
C ARG A 144 13.20 -8.09 -2.58
N GLU A 145 13.66 -8.98 -3.45
CA GLU A 145 14.98 -8.88 -4.08
C GLU A 145 15.09 -7.65 -5.00
N ASP A 146 14.00 -7.25 -5.66
CA ASP A 146 13.95 -6.06 -6.52
C ASP A 146 14.04 -4.79 -5.67
N PHE A 147 13.29 -4.74 -4.56
CA PHE A 147 13.42 -3.69 -3.56
C PHE A 147 14.83 -3.63 -2.98
N GLU A 148 15.42 -4.76 -2.57
CA GLU A 148 16.79 -4.82 -2.00
C GLU A 148 17.84 -4.23 -2.96
N ARG A 149 17.74 -4.46 -4.27
CA ARG A 149 18.61 -3.83 -5.28
C ARG A 149 18.34 -2.32 -5.42
N ALA A 150 17.07 -1.92 -5.42
CA ALA A 150 16.67 -0.52 -5.53
C ALA A 150 17.03 0.36 -4.30
N MET A 151 17.33 -0.23 -3.14
CA MET A 151 17.48 0.51 -1.87
C MET A 151 18.52 1.62 -1.89
N HIS A 152 19.62 1.46 -2.62
CA HIS A 152 20.69 2.47 -2.65
C HIS A 152 20.21 3.77 -3.31
N CYS A 153 19.73 3.69 -4.55
CA CYS A 153 19.05 4.78 -5.26
C CYS A 153 17.81 5.31 -4.51
N LEU A 154 16.98 4.46 -3.91
CA LEU A 154 15.84 4.89 -3.10
C LEU A 154 16.26 5.70 -1.87
N ASN A 155 17.35 5.32 -1.19
CA ASN A 155 17.88 6.09 -0.07
C ASN A 155 18.42 7.46 -0.53
N ALA A 156 19.21 7.48 -1.62
CA ALA A 156 19.74 8.72 -2.20
C ALA A 156 18.64 9.73 -2.59
N THR A 157 17.45 9.25 -2.97
CA THR A 157 16.30 10.09 -3.35
C THR A 157 15.38 10.47 -2.18
N ASN A 158 15.53 9.88 -0.99
CA ASN A 158 14.63 10.14 0.16
C ASN A 158 14.68 11.57 0.68
N ALA A 159 15.88 12.14 0.84
CA ALA A 159 16.04 13.52 1.32
C ALA A 159 15.44 14.57 0.38
N HIS A 160 15.09 14.18 -0.85
CA HIS A 160 14.46 15.02 -1.86
C HIS A 160 12.97 14.73 -2.03
N PHE A 161 12.42 13.71 -1.35
CA PHE A 161 11.04 13.26 -1.52
C PHE A 161 10.05 14.08 -0.68
N HIS A 162 9.88 15.35 -1.05
CA HIS A 162 8.99 16.31 -0.38
C HIS A 162 7.80 16.73 -1.25
N PHE A 163 7.27 15.77 -2.03
CA PHE A 163 6.25 16.01 -3.05
C PHE A 163 4.81 15.83 -2.57
N HIS A 164 4.55 15.38 -1.33
CA HIS A 164 3.18 15.16 -0.86
C HIS A 164 2.28 16.39 -1.04
N ALA A 165 2.70 17.57 -0.60
CA ALA A 165 1.88 18.78 -0.75
C ALA A 165 1.63 19.17 -2.23
N ALA A 166 2.67 19.00 -3.08
CA ALA A 166 2.57 19.26 -4.52
C ALA A 166 1.61 18.27 -5.18
N CYS A 167 1.74 16.97 -4.92
CA CYS A 167 0.90 15.94 -5.50
C CYS A 167 -0.53 15.93 -4.95
N SER A 168 -0.77 16.28 -3.67
CA SER A 168 -2.14 16.47 -3.17
C SER A 168 -2.84 17.64 -3.87
N LYS A 169 -2.10 18.70 -4.20
CA LYS A 169 -2.61 19.84 -4.97
C LYS A 169 -2.81 19.47 -6.45
N ALA A 170 -1.85 18.78 -7.06
CA ALA A 170 -1.90 18.34 -8.45
C ALA A 170 -3.05 17.34 -8.69
N ALA A 171 -3.25 16.38 -7.77
CA ALA A 171 -4.36 15.45 -7.80
C ALA A 171 -5.70 16.19 -7.86
N LYS A 172 -5.97 17.08 -6.89
CA LYS A 172 -7.17 17.93 -6.84
C LYS A 172 -7.35 18.79 -8.09
N ARG A 173 -6.27 19.42 -8.59
CA ARG A 173 -6.29 20.24 -9.83
C ARG A 173 -6.56 19.42 -11.10
N SER A 174 -6.20 18.14 -11.12
CA SER A 174 -6.31 17.28 -12.30
C SER A 174 -7.69 16.64 -12.49
N ILE A 175 -8.57 16.74 -11.49
CA ILE A 175 -9.95 16.24 -11.55
C ILE A 175 -10.69 16.90 -12.72
N ASP A 176 -11.52 16.10 -13.38
CA ASP A 176 -12.33 16.50 -14.52
C ASP A 176 -13.81 16.39 -14.12
N ILE A 177 -14.29 17.42 -13.42
CA ILE A 177 -15.58 17.41 -12.71
C ILE A 177 -16.74 17.03 -13.65
N ASP A 178 -16.76 17.56 -14.88
CA ASP A 178 -17.80 17.24 -15.85
C ASP A 178 -17.83 15.75 -16.23
N ARG A 179 -16.66 15.12 -16.30
CA ARG A 179 -16.54 13.67 -16.55
C ARG A 179 -16.89 12.86 -15.30
N GLU A 180 -16.44 13.27 -14.13
CA GLU A 180 -16.77 12.62 -12.85
C GLU A 180 -18.29 12.59 -12.62
N LEU A 181 -18.99 13.70 -12.87
CA LEU A 181 -20.45 13.81 -12.80
C LEU A 181 -21.16 12.91 -13.84
N ALA A 182 -20.56 12.70 -15.02
CA ALA A 182 -21.09 11.79 -16.03
C ALA A 182 -20.89 10.32 -15.64
N GLU A 183 -19.73 9.98 -15.08
CA GLU A 183 -19.33 8.63 -14.67
C GLU A 183 -20.11 8.14 -13.45
N THR A 184 -20.27 9.01 -12.43
CA THR A 184 -21.04 8.77 -11.20
C THR A 184 -22.56 8.91 -11.37
N ARG A 185 -23.07 9.16 -12.59
CA ARG A 185 -24.51 9.39 -12.82
C ARG A 185 -25.40 8.22 -12.38
N GLY A 186 -26.15 8.42 -11.30
CA GLY A 186 -27.04 7.41 -10.71
C GLY A 186 -26.42 6.62 -9.56
N PHE A 187 -25.20 6.97 -9.13
CA PHE A 187 -24.65 6.56 -7.84
C PHE A 187 -25.41 7.26 -6.69
N SER A 188 -25.44 6.63 -5.53
CA SER A 188 -25.79 7.28 -4.26
C SER A 188 -24.71 8.29 -3.84
N GLY A 189 -25.00 9.10 -2.82
CA GLY A 189 -24.03 10.04 -2.25
C GLY A 189 -22.76 9.34 -1.73
N GLN A 190 -22.91 8.16 -1.10
CA GLN A 190 -21.76 7.41 -0.58
C GLN A 190 -20.92 6.80 -1.71
N GLU A 191 -21.55 6.25 -2.75
CA GLU A 191 -20.83 5.72 -3.92
C GLU A 191 -20.12 6.83 -4.70
N THR A 192 -20.72 8.03 -4.77
CA THR A 192 -20.09 9.22 -5.37
C THR A 192 -18.87 9.67 -4.58
N GLU A 193 -18.96 9.75 -3.24
CA GLU A 193 -17.84 10.11 -2.37
C GLU A 193 -16.71 9.06 -2.45
N ASN A 194 -17.05 7.76 -2.42
CA ASN A 194 -16.07 6.68 -2.56
C ASN A 194 -15.35 6.75 -3.92
N TYR A 195 -16.08 7.02 -5.01
CA TYR A 195 -15.49 7.23 -6.34
C TYR A 195 -14.54 8.43 -6.34
N HIS A 196 -14.96 9.56 -5.76
CA HIS A 196 -14.15 10.78 -5.68
C HIS A 196 -12.83 10.56 -4.90
N GLN A 197 -12.91 9.92 -3.72
CA GLN A 197 -11.73 9.64 -2.90
C GLN A 197 -10.77 8.65 -3.58
N GLN A 198 -11.30 7.65 -4.29
CA GLN A 198 -10.46 6.72 -5.05
C GLN A 198 -9.83 7.39 -6.29
N ASP A 199 -10.54 8.29 -7.00
CA ASP A 199 -9.99 9.05 -8.13
C ASP A 199 -8.86 9.98 -7.64
N LEU A 200 -9.07 10.64 -6.48
CA LEU A 200 -8.03 11.41 -5.78
C LEU A 200 -6.82 10.56 -5.39
N ARG A 201 -7.03 9.36 -4.82
CA ARG A 201 -5.95 8.42 -4.46
C ARG A 201 -5.12 8.07 -5.70
N CYS A 202 -5.74 7.58 -6.77
CA CYS A 202 -5.02 7.21 -8.00
C CYS A 202 -4.24 8.37 -8.63
N ARG A 203 -4.78 9.60 -8.59
CA ARG A 203 -4.08 10.80 -9.09
C ARG A 203 -2.90 11.18 -8.21
N PHE A 204 -3.07 11.12 -6.88
CA PHE A 204 -1.98 11.33 -5.94
C PHE A 204 -0.89 10.28 -6.18
N GLN A 205 -1.28 9.02 -6.39
CA GLN A 205 -0.36 7.92 -6.68
C GLN A 205 0.41 8.13 -8.00
N ALA A 206 -0.28 8.45 -9.10
CA ALA A 206 0.37 8.75 -10.37
C ALA A 206 1.35 9.92 -10.27
N CYS A 207 1.00 10.98 -9.54
CA CYS A 207 1.88 12.13 -9.33
C CYS A 207 3.11 11.77 -8.48
N THR A 208 2.95 11.05 -7.36
CA THR A 208 4.11 10.69 -6.54
C THR A 208 5.01 9.67 -7.23
N MET A 209 4.47 8.80 -8.10
CA MET A 209 5.27 7.90 -8.92
C MET A 209 6.14 8.70 -9.89
N HIS A 210 5.52 9.63 -10.61
CA HIS A 210 6.17 10.52 -11.56
C HIS A 210 7.25 11.37 -10.86
N ALA A 211 6.95 11.95 -9.70
CA ALA A 211 7.93 12.68 -8.90
C ALA A 211 9.10 11.78 -8.45
N ARG A 212 8.85 10.53 -8.04
CA ARG A 212 9.90 9.58 -7.64
C ARG A 212 10.78 9.17 -8.83
N MET A 213 10.19 8.92 -10.00
CA MET A 213 10.91 8.67 -11.26
C MET A 213 11.83 9.85 -11.60
N GLN A 214 11.32 11.08 -11.58
CA GLN A 214 12.14 12.26 -11.83
C GLN A 214 13.27 12.46 -10.79
N LEU A 215 13.14 11.97 -9.55
CA LEU A 215 14.24 11.99 -8.57
C LEU A 215 15.31 10.94 -8.91
N ILE A 216 14.90 9.74 -9.34
CA ILE A 216 15.82 8.67 -9.73
C ILE A 216 16.70 9.15 -10.88
N GLU A 217 16.10 9.75 -11.92
CA GLU A 217 16.80 10.32 -13.08
C GLU A 217 17.84 11.40 -12.72
N MET A 218 17.58 12.18 -11.66
CA MET A 218 18.46 13.29 -11.24
C MET A 218 19.56 12.89 -10.26
N HIS A 219 19.33 11.86 -9.43
CA HIS A 219 20.18 11.58 -8.25
C HIS A 219 20.81 10.19 -8.24
N CYS A 220 20.37 9.26 -9.09
CA CYS A 220 20.95 7.92 -9.17
C CYS A 220 21.93 7.80 -10.35
N ALA A 221 22.91 6.92 -10.23
CA ALA A 221 23.91 6.74 -11.29
C ALA A 221 23.24 6.16 -12.55
N PRO A 222 23.43 6.77 -13.74
CA PRO A 222 22.80 6.29 -14.97
C PRO A 222 23.34 4.90 -15.34
N GLY A 223 22.42 3.97 -15.60
CA GLY A 223 22.72 2.57 -15.90
C GLY A 223 21.75 1.62 -15.20
N GLU A 224 22.17 0.36 -15.08
CA GLU A 224 21.36 -0.77 -14.59
C GLU A 224 20.67 -0.50 -13.23
N GLU A 225 21.34 0.17 -12.28
CA GLU A 225 20.76 0.51 -10.97
C GLU A 225 19.55 1.48 -11.07
N ALA A 226 19.65 2.50 -11.92
CA ALA A 226 18.57 3.45 -12.14
C ALA A 226 17.40 2.75 -12.85
N ASP A 227 17.67 1.97 -13.90
CA ASP A 227 16.66 1.23 -14.66
C ASP A 227 15.91 0.21 -13.77
N ASP A 228 16.63 -0.58 -12.95
CA ASP A 228 16.04 -1.50 -11.97
C ASP A 228 15.19 -0.77 -10.91
N THR A 229 15.64 0.41 -10.46
CA THR A 229 14.89 1.22 -9.49
C THR A 229 13.63 1.83 -10.11
N HIS A 230 13.69 2.31 -11.36
CA HIS A 230 12.51 2.75 -12.12
C HIS A 230 11.49 1.60 -12.28
N ALA A 231 11.96 0.40 -12.65
CA ALA A 231 11.12 -0.77 -12.81
C ALA A 231 10.47 -1.21 -11.48
N THR A 232 11.24 -1.18 -10.38
CA THR A 232 10.76 -1.53 -9.04
C THR A 232 9.69 -0.55 -8.54
N VAL A 233 9.93 0.76 -8.68
CA VAL A 233 8.96 1.80 -8.31
C VAL A 233 7.71 1.74 -9.20
N SER A 234 7.86 1.62 -10.53
CA SER A 234 6.73 1.49 -11.45
C SER A 234 5.86 0.27 -11.10
N ARG A 235 6.49 -0.88 -10.83
CA ARG A 235 5.78 -2.10 -10.45
C ARG A 235 5.03 -1.94 -9.12
N TYR A 236 5.67 -1.44 -8.07
CA TYR A 236 5.00 -1.26 -6.77
C TYR A 236 3.69 -0.46 -6.86
N TYR A 237 3.68 0.62 -7.65
CA TYR A 237 2.49 1.45 -7.85
C TYR A 237 1.47 0.80 -8.79
N THR A 238 1.92 0.00 -9.74
CA THR A 238 1.06 -0.79 -10.64
C THR A 238 0.33 -1.87 -9.86
N ASP A 239 1.08 -2.62 -9.06
CA ASP A 239 0.61 -3.69 -8.19
C ASP A 239 -0.44 -3.18 -7.17
N ASP A 240 -0.21 -2.03 -6.51
CA ASP A 240 -1.19 -1.41 -5.60
C ASP A 240 -2.51 -1.07 -6.31
N LEU A 241 -2.43 -0.56 -7.54
CA LEU A 241 -3.63 -0.32 -8.37
C LEU A 241 -4.31 -1.59 -8.88
N GLU A 242 -3.57 -2.70 -9.04
CA GLU A 242 -4.18 -4.00 -9.32
C GLU A 242 -4.98 -4.50 -8.11
N LEU A 243 -4.47 -4.32 -6.88
CA LEU A 243 -5.20 -4.69 -5.68
C LEU A 243 -6.49 -3.90 -5.50
N ASP A 244 -6.43 -2.58 -5.68
CA ASP A 244 -7.63 -1.74 -5.67
C ASP A 244 -8.61 -2.15 -6.77
N LEU A 245 -8.13 -2.50 -7.96
CA LEU A 245 -9.01 -2.96 -9.06
C LEU A 245 -9.68 -4.30 -8.73
N ASP A 246 -8.92 -5.26 -8.21
CA ASP A 246 -9.41 -6.59 -7.85
C ASP A 246 -10.48 -6.46 -6.74
N GLU A 247 -10.20 -5.70 -5.66
CA GLU A 247 -11.14 -5.42 -4.58
C GLU A 247 -12.45 -4.79 -5.10
N TYR A 248 -12.36 -3.76 -5.94
CA TYR A 248 -13.55 -3.12 -6.53
C TYR A 248 -14.28 -4.03 -7.53
N SER A 249 -13.58 -4.96 -8.18
CA SER A 249 -14.21 -5.91 -9.11
C SER A 249 -15.02 -6.97 -8.36
N GLU A 250 -14.47 -7.51 -7.26
CA GLU A 250 -15.11 -8.55 -6.46
C GLU A 250 -16.24 -8.01 -5.58
N LEU A 251 -16.06 -6.85 -4.93
CA LEU A 251 -17.06 -6.30 -4.01
C LEU A 251 -18.32 -5.77 -4.70
N LEU A 252 -18.22 -5.31 -5.96
CA LEU A 252 -19.28 -4.55 -6.62
C LEU A 252 -19.82 -5.19 -7.90
N ASN A 253 -19.12 -6.18 -8.48
CA ASN A 253 -19.48 -6.79 -9.77
C ASN A 253 -19.66 -5.74 -10.91
N ALA A 254 -19.03 -4.57 -10.74
CA ALA A 254 -19.34 -3.34 -11.45
C ALA A 254 -18.09 -2.46 -11.59
N THR A 255 -17.31 -2.75 -12.64
CA THR A 255 -16.13 -1.99 -13.09
C THR A 255 -16.37 -0.48 -13.26
N ARG A 256 -17.63 -0.05 -13.34
CA ARG A 256 -18.04 1.36 -13.33
C ARG A 256 -17.63 2.13 -12.06
N HIS A 257 -17.48 1.46 -10.92
CA HIS A 257 -17.10 2.11 -9.65
C HIS A 257 -15.59 2.31 -9.50
N PHE A 258 -14.76 1.64 -10.31
CA PHE A 258 -13.33 1.89 -10.33
C PHE A 258 -13.03 3.12 -11.19
N PRO A 259 -12.38 4.18 -10.67
CA PRO A 259 -12.30 5.44 -11.39
C PRO A 259 -11.57 5.36 -12.72
N ARG A 260 -12.06 6.13 -13.69
CA ARG A 260 -11.52 6.09 -15.05
C ARG A 260 -10.08 6.59 -15.14
N PHE A 261 -9.66 7.47 -14.23
CA PHE A 261 -8.25 7.83 -14.12
C PHE A 261 -7.39 6.66 -13.62
N CYS A 262 -7.84 5.93 -12.59
CA CYS A 262 -7.14 4.72 -12.11
C CYS A 262 -6.95 3.71 -13.25
N THR A 263 -8.02 3.48 -14.02
CA THR A 263 -7.96 2.61 -15.21
C THR A 263 -6.97 3.12 -16.25
N ALA A 264 -6.97 4.42 -16.55
CA ALA A 264 -6.04 5.04 -17.50
C ALA A 264 -4.58 4.91 -17.03
N PHE A 265 -4.32 5.15 -15.74
CA PHE A 265 -2.99 5.08 -15.13
C PHE A 265 -2.44 3.65 -15.14
N LEU A 266 -3.21 2.68 -14.64
CA LEU A 266 -2.83 1.26 -14.65
C LEU A 266 -2.51 0.77 -16.06
N ALA A 267 -3.35 1.13 -17.03
CA ALA A 267 -3.21 0.68 -18.40
C ALA A 267 -2.03 1.39 -19.13
N TYR A 268 -1.68 2.62 -18.72
CA TYR A 268 -0.44 3.29 -19.14
C TYR A 268 0.80 2.60 -18.58
N GLN A 269 0.81 2.24 -17.28
CA GLN A 269 1.94 1.52 -16.65
C GLN A 269 2.21 0.16 -17.32
N LYS A 270 1.15 -0.60 -17.62
CA LYS A 270 1.24 -1.88 -18.34
C LYS A 270 1.72 -1.76 -19.79
N LYS A 271 2.02 -0.54 -20.29
CA LYS A 271 2.36 -0.22 -21.69
C LYS A 271 1.31 -0.74 -22.69
N ALA A 272 0.08 -0.99 -22.24
CA ALA A 272 -1.03 -1.46 -23.07
C ALA A 272 -1.58 -0.35 -23.99
N VAL A 273 -0.93 0.83 -24.02
CA VAL A 273 -1.29 2.04 -24.79
C VAL A 273 -1.53 1.76 -26.28
N LEU A 274 -0.84 0.79 -26.89
CA LEU A 274 -1.06 0.38 -28.28
C LEU A 274 -2.42 -0.32 -28.52
N THR A 275 -3.09 -0.77 -27.46
CA THR A 275 -4.44 -1.38 -27.47
C THR A 275 -5.49 -0.54 -26.74
N ILE A 276 -5.10 0.57 -26.10
CA ILE A 276 -6.00 1.43 -25.33
C ILE A 276 -6.63 2.48 -26.24
N GLY A 277 -7.94 2.68 -26.11
CA GLY A 277 -8.64 3.75 -26.82
C GLY A 277 -8.09 5.14 -26.49
N ASN A 278 -7.94 5.98 -27.52
CA ASN A 278 -7.42 7.37 -27.48
C ASN A 278 -7.91 8.19 -26.27
N GLU A 279 -9.14 7.95 -25.81
CA GLU A 279 -9.71 8.63 -24.66
C GLU A 279 -8.96 8.41 -23.34
N TYR A 280 -8.49 7.21 -23.00
CA TYR A 280 -7.74 6.99 -21.76
C TYR A 280 -6.36 7.65 -21.78
N ALA A 281 -5.67 7.62 -22.94
CA ALA A 281 -4.42 8.36 -23.13
C ALA A 281 -4.64 9.87 -22.93
N ARG A 282 -5.74 10.42 -23.46
CA ARG A 282 -6.16 11.81 -23.22
C ARG A 282 -6.46 12.10 -21.75
N VAL A 283 -7.12 11.18 -21.03
CA VAL A 283 -7.39 11.31 -19.57
C VAL A 283 -6.08 11.38 -18.79
N TYR A 284 -5.15 10.46 -19.05
CA TYR A 284 -3.88 10.39 -18.33
C TYR A 284 -2.99 11.61 -18.64
N ASN A 285 -2.79 11.93 -19.93
CA ASN A 285 -1.90 13.01 -20.36
C ASN A 285 -2.36 14.39 -19.86
N LYS A 286 -3.67 14.64 -19.77
CA LYS A 286 -4.23 15.88 -19.17
C LYS A 286 -3.86 16.03 -17.69
N ALA A 287 -3.81 14.92 -16.94
CA ALA A 287 -3.39 14.95 -15.55
C ALA A 287 -1.86 15.06 -15.44
N LEU A 288 -1.11 14.33 -16.28
CA LEU A 288 0.35 14.33 -16.31
C LEU A 288 0.92 15.75 -16.47
N SER A 289 0.38 16.56 -17.39
CA SER A 289 0.82 17.97 -17.55
C SER A 289 0.59 18.85 -16.31
N ILE A 290 -0.38 18.49 -15.44
CA ILE A 290 -0.64 19.18 -14.16
C ILE A 290 0.30 18.64 -13.07
N PHE A 291 0.67 17.36 -13.13
CA PHE A 291 1.67 16.76 -12.23
C PHE A 291 3.05 17.36 -12.50
N GLU A 292 3.47 17.43 -13.76
CA GLU A 292 4.69 18.10 -14.21
C GLU A 292 4.75 19.55 -13.69
N GLU A 293 3.69 20.33 -13.90
CA GLU A 293 3.61 21.74 -13.48
C GLU A 293 3.79 21.94 -11.96
N GLU A 294 3.22 21.07 -11.11
CA GLU A 294 3.34 21.19 -9.66
C GLU A 294 4.64 20.56 -9.10
N VAL A 295 5.14 19.49 -9.72
CA VAL A 295 6.43 18.86 -9.38
C VAL A 295 7.58 19.81 -9.70
N ASP A 296 7.58 20.44 -10.88
CA ASP A 296 8.64 21.37 -11.29
C ASP A 296 8.67 22.63 -10.43
N LYS A 297 7.51 23.19 -10.08
CA LYS A 297 7.42 24.28 -9.09
C LYS A 297 8.03 23.87 -7.75
N LYS A 298 7.76 22.65 -7.29
CA LYS A 298 8.31 22.17 -6.02
C LYS A 298 9.84 22.00 -6.12
N LYS A 299 10.36 21.44 -7.21
CA LYS A 299 11.80 21.35 -7.49
C LYS A 299 12.48 22.72 -7.45
N GLN A 300 11.92 23.71 -8.15
CA GLN A 300 12.46 25.09 -8.18
C GLN A 300 12.58 25.66 -6.75
N THR A 301 11.54 25.52 -5.92
CA THR A 301 11.60 25.99 -4.51
C THR A 301 12.63 25.27 -3.64
N MET A 302 13.03 24.05 -4.00
CA MET A 302 14.06 23.29 -3.28
C MET A 302 15.48 23.67 -3.72
N THR A 303 15.66 24.23 -4.92
CA THR A 303 16.97 24.70 -5.43
C THR A 303 17.29 26.16 -5.08
N THR A 304 16.38 26.89 -4.42
CA THR A 304 16.54 28.32 -4.07
C THR A 304 16.81 28.55 -2.57
N ILE A 305 17.09 27.48 -1.82
CA ILE A 305 17.40 27.46 -0.38
C ILE A 305 18.77 26.83 -0.19
#